data_AF-A0A7W0DUR2-F1
#
_entry.id   AF-A0A7W0DUR2-F1
#
_cell.length_a   1.000
_cell.length_b   1.000
_cell.length_c   1.000
_cell.angle_alpha   90.00
_cell.angle_beta   90.00
_cell.angle_gamma   90.00
#
_symmetry.space_group_name_H-M   'P 1'
#
loop_
_entity.id
_entity.type
_entity.pdbx_description
1 polymer ?
#
loop_
_entity_poly.entity_id
_entity_poly.type
_entity_poly.pdbx_seq_one_letter_code
_entity_poly.pdbx_strand_id
1 'polypeptide(L)'
;MGRRFKDMQTPEQQYAARQAPRLREMAYAAEQEAERQQMTADVYGRQGRDYSDPRKAARAQREADRLRDRGKGLRATANRAEAEVAPKKKRRWW
;
A
#
# COMPACT_ATOMS: atom_id res chain seq x y z
N MET A 1 -23.15 -5.93 35.33
CA MET A 1 -21.71 -5.95 34.94
C MET A 1 -21.54 -6.27 33.45
N GLY A 2 -21.99 -5.41 32.52
CA GLY A 2 -22.07 -5.75 31.08
C GLY A 2 -21.08 -5.05 30.14
N ARG A 3 -20.13 -4.27 30.65
CA ARG A 3 -19.32 -3.35 29.82
C ARG A 3 -18.04 -3.94 29.24
N ARG A 4 -17.58 -5.12 29.66
CA ARG A 4 -16.22 -5.59 29.32
C ARG A 4 -16.09 -6.26 27.95
N PHE A 5 -17.14 -6.88 27.43
CA PHE A 5 -17.07 -7.61 26.14
C PHE A 5 -17.06 -6.70 24.91
N LYS A 6 -17.61 -5.48 25.04
CA LYS A 6 -17.70 -4.55 23.91
C LYS A 6 -16.39 -3.83 23.61
N ASP A 7 -15.50 -3.81 24.60
CA ASP A 7 -14.17 -3.16 24.52
C ASP A 7 -13.04 -4.18 24.35
N MET A 8 -13.33 -5.49 24.40
CA MET A 8 -12.34 -6.54 24.23
C MET A 8 -12.22 -6.89 22.74
N GLN A 9 -11.05 -6.63 22.14
CA GLN A 9 -10.78 -6.99 20.75
C GLN A 9 -10.96 -8.50 20.54
N THR A 10 -11.71 -8.87 19.51
CA THR A 10 -11.86 -10.28 19.11
C THR A 10 -10.51 -10.85 18.65
N PRO A 11 -10.29 -12.18 18.72
CA PRO A 11 -9.07 -12.79 18.20
C PRO A 11 -8.79 -12.44 16.73
N GLU A 12 -9.85 -12.29 15.94
CA GLU A 12 -9.79 -11.85 14.53
C GLU A 12 -9.29 -10.40 14.41
N GLN A 13 -9.78 -9.50 15.26
CA GLN A 13 -9.29 -8.10 15.32
C GLN A 13 -7.84 -8.02 15.78
N GLN A 14 -7.43 -8.85 16.74
CA GLN A 14 -6.03 -8.91 17.18
C GLN A 14 -5.11 -9.43 16.07
N TYR A 15 -5.57 -10.41 15.29
CA TYR A 15 -4.84 -10.91 14.12
C TYR A 15 -4.71 -9.84 13.04
N ALA A 16 -5.80 -9.13 12.71
CA ALA A 16 -5.80 -8.03 11.76
C ALA A 16 -4.85 -6.90 12.19
N ALA A 17 -4.89 -6.52 13.47
CA ALA A 17 -3.99 -5.51 14.04
C ALA A 17 -2.51 -5.90 13.96
N ARG A 18 -2.18 -7.19 14.10
CA ARG A 18 -0.80 -7.70 13.95
C ARG A 18 -0.34 -7.75 12.48
N GLN A 19 -1.27 -7.93 11.54
CA GLN A 19 -0.98 -7.99 10.10
C GLN A 19 -0.80 -6.59 9.48
N ALA A 20 -1.54 -5.58 9.94
CA ALA A 20 -1.55 -4.25 9.34
C ALA A 20 -0.15 -3.58 9.22
N PRO A 21 0.75 -3.63 10.23
CA PRO A 21 2.10 -3.07 10.11
C PRO A 21 2.91 -3.72 8.99
N ARG A 22 2.87 -5.06 8.90
CA ARG A 22 3.58 -5.81 7.84
C ARG A 22 3.05 -5.47 6.45
N LEU A 23 1.73 -5.32 6.31
CA LEU A 23 1.13 -4.91 5.04
C LEU A 23 1.56 -3.48 4.64
N ARG A 24 1.70 -2.56 5.61
CA ARG A 24 2.23 -1.22 5.36
C ARG A 24 3.71 -1.24 4.97
N GLU A 25 4.53 -2.06 5.61
CA GLU A 25 5.94 -2.24 5.25
C GLU A 25 6.09 -2.77 3.81
N MET A 26 5.30 -3.79 3.45
CA MET A 26 5.28 -4.33 2.08
C MET A 26 4.78 -3.29 1.07
N ALA A 27 3.79 -2.48 1.43
CA ALA A 27 3.30 -1.40 0.57
C ALA A 27 4.41 -0.36 0.33
N TYR A 28 5.12 0.05 1.39
CA TYR A 28 6.23 0.99 1.30
C TYR A 28 7.39 0.45 0.45
N ALA A 29 7.75 -0.83 0.62
CA ALA A 29 8.77 -1.48 -0.20
C ALA A 29 8.38 -1.48 -1.69
N ALA A 30 7.12 -1.78 -2.02
CA ALA A 30 6.62 -1.73 -3.38
C ALA A 30 6.62 -0.30 -3.96
N GLU A 31 6.30 0.72 -3.16
CA GLU A 31 6.39 2.12 -3.56
C GLU A 31 7.84 2.54 -3.86
N GLN A 32 8.80 2.16 -3.01
CA GLN A 32 10.24 2.43 -3.21
C GLN A 32 10.78 1.74 -4.48
N GLU A 33 10.38 0.50 -4.73
CA GLU A 33 10.76 -0.19 -5.97
C GLU A 33 10.13 0.46 -7.20
N ALA A 34 8.87 0.90 -7.10
CA ALA A 34 8.22 1.63 -8.19
C ALA A 34 8.94 2.94 -8.52
N GLU A 35 9.40 3.68 -7.51
CA GLU A 35 10.17 4.91 -7.70
C GLU A 35 11.49 4.64 -8.43
N ARG A 36 12.22 3.58 -8.05
CA ARG A 36 13.45 3.17 -8.76
C ARG A 36 13.19 2.83 -10.23
N GLN A 37 12.07 2.15 -10.51
CA GLN A 37 11.69 1.83 -11.89
C GLN A 37 11.26 3.08 -12.68
N GLN A 38 10.56 4.03 -12.03
CA GLN A 38 10.22 5.32 -12.65
C GLN A 38 11.48 6.10 -13.01
N MET A 39 12.44 6.21 -12.09
CA MET A 39 13.74 6.86 -12.37
C MET A 39 14.45 6.19 -13.56
N THR A 40 14.39 4.87 -13.65
CA THR A 40 14.93 4.12 -14.79
C THR A 40 14.22 4.51 -16.09
N ALA A 41 12.88 4.59 -16.07
CA ALA A 41 12.09 5.03 -17.21
C ALA A 41 12.47 6.45 -17.65
N ASP A 42 12.66 7.37 -16.70
CA ASP A 42 13.00 8.77 -16.98
C ASP A 42 14.40 8.91 -17.59
N VAL A 43 15.38 8.14 -17.08
CA VAL A 43 16.76 8.13 -17.60
C VAL A 43 16.81 7.62 -19.03
N TYR A 44 16.13 6.51 -19.32
CA TYR A 44 16.18 5.86 -20.64
C TYR A 44 15.16 6.45 -21.64
N GLY A 45 14.13 7.16 -21.18
CA GLY A 45 13.07 7.74 -22.00
C GLY A 45 13.38 9.13 -22.55
N ARG A 46 14.45 9.79 -22.09
CA ARG A 46 14.85 11.12 -22.55
C ARG A 46 15.43 11.05 -23.98
N GLN A 47 14.67 11.51 -24.97
CA GLN A 47 15.14 11.62 -26.36
C GLN A 47 16.37 12.54 -26.46
N GLY A 48 17.36 12.12 -27.26
CA GLY A 48 18.57 12.90 -27.53
C GLY A 48 19.78 12.58 -26.65
N ARG A 49 19.73 11.54 -25.80
CA ARG A 49 20.92 10.96 -25.15
C ARG A 49 21.38 9.70 -25.90
N ASP A 50 22.70 9.49 -25.94
CA ASP A 50 23.34 8.30 -26.55
C ASP A 50 22.89 6.98 -25.92
N TYR A 51 22.42 7.03 -24.67
CA TYR A 51 21.89 5.88 -23.94
C TYR A 51 20.36 5.81 -23.92
N SER A 52 19.66 6.52 -24.81
CA SER A 52 18.19 6.44 -24.88
C SER A 52 17.76 5.06 -25.40
N ASP A 53 16.92 4.37 -24.63
CA ASP A 53 16.32 3.09 -25.02
C ASP A 53 14.82 3.14 -24.70
N PRO A 54 13.98 3.48 -25.70
CA PRO A 54 12.53 3.59 -25.54
C PRO A 54 11.87 2.30 -25.09
N ARG A 55 12.42 1.13 -25.48
CA ARG A 55 11.85 -0.18 -25.09
C ARG A 55 12.13 -0.47 -23.64
N LYS A 56 13.35 -0.17 -23.17
CA LYS A 56 13.72 -0.29 -21.76
C LYS A 56 12.94 0.69 -20.89
N ALA A 57 12.78 1.93 -21.34
CA ALA A 57 11.98 2.93 -20.64
C ALA A 57 10.51 2.49 -20.51
N ALA A 58 9.89 2.01 -21.59
CA ALA A 58 8.52 1.52 -21.57
C ALA A 58 8.33 0.30 -20.66
N ARG A 59 9.30 -0.63 -20.60
CA ARG A 59 9.26 -1.76 -19.67
C ARG A 59 9.35 -1.29 -18.21
N ALA A 60 10.30 -0.39 -17.92
CA ALA A 60 10.48 0.16 -16.58
C ALA A 60 9.22 0.92 -16.11
N GLN A 61 8.59 1.69 -16.99
CA GLN A 61 7.33 2.37 -16.70
C GLN A 61 6.21 1.39 -16.33
N ARG A 62 6.03 0.32 -17.11
CA ARG A 62 5.01 -0.71 -16.82
C ARG A 62 5.25 -1.42 -15.49
N GLU A 63 6.50 -1.73 -15.16
CA GLU A 63 6.83 -2.32 -13.86
C GLU A 63 6.62 -1.33 -12.71
N ALA A 64 6.96 -0.05 -12.90
CA ALA A 64 6.66 1.00 -11.92
C ALA A 64 5.16 1.09 -11.63
N ASP A 65 4.32 1.07 -12.67
CA ASP A 65 2.86 1.14 -12.53
C ASP A 65 2.30 -0.11 -11.84
N ARG A 66 2.79 -1.31 -12.20
CA ARG A 66 2.43 -2.56 -11.51
C ARG A 66 2.76 -2.50 -10.01
N LEU A 67 3.96 -2.01 -9.66
CA LEU A 67 4.41 -1.90 -8.28
C LEU A 67 3.61 -0.85 -7.50
N ARG A 68 3.26 0.28 -8.12
CA ARG A 68 2.35 1.28 -7.53
C ARG A 68 0.99 0.68 -7.22
N ASP A 69 0.41 -0.08 -8.15
CA ASP A 69 -0.90 -0.70 -7.94
C ASP A 69 -0.85 -1.78 -6.86
N ARG A 70 0.25 -2.55 -6.80
CA ARG A 70 0.51 -3.48 -5.69
C ARG A 70 0.59 -2.74 -4.34
N GLY A 71 1.35 -1.64 -4.28
CA GLY A 71 1.46 -0.81 -3.08
C GLY A 71 0.12 -0.26 -2.61
N LYS A 72 -0.69 0.30 -3.54
CA LYS A 72 -2.06 0.75 -3.26
C LYS A 72 -2.93 -0.37 -2.72
N GLY A 73 -2.86 -1.56 -3.31
CA GLY A 73 -3.60 -2.74 -2.88
C GLY A 73 -3.26 -3.14 -1.44
N LEU A 74 -1.97 -3.22 -1.12
CA LEU A 74 -1.47 -3.55 0.22
C LEU A 74 -1.83 -2.48 1.26
N ARG A 75 -1.82 -1.21 0.86
CA ARG A 75 -2.24 -0.11 1.74
C ARG A 75 -3.75 -0.14 1.98
N ALA A 76 -4.54 -0.45 0.97
CA ALA A 76 -5.98 -0.60 1.11
C ALA A 76 -6.35 -1.79 2.01
N THR A 77 -5.64 -2.91 1.92
CA THR A 77 -5.85 -4.05 2.84
C THR A 77 -5.42 -3.73 4.25
N ALA A 78 -4.29 -3.03 4.45
CA ALA A 78 -3.89 -2.54 5.77
C ALA A 78 -4.94 -1.60 6.39
N ASN A 79 -5.46 -0.65 5.60
CA ASN A 79 -6.51 0.26 6.05
C ASN A 79 -7.81 -0.47 6.43
N ARG A 80 -8.19 -1.51 5.69
CA ARG A 80 -9.35 -2.36 6.03
C ARG A 80 -9.11 -3.12 7.34
N ALA A 81 -7.95 -3.75 7.49
CA ALA A 81 -7.57 -4.45 8.70
C ALA A 81 -7.59 -3.52 9.94
N GLU A 82 -7.15 -2.27 9.81
CA GLU A 82 -7.23 -1.28 10.90
C GLU A 82 -8.67 -0.81 11.17
N ALA A 83 -9.48 -0.63 10.12
CA ALA A 83 -10.87 -0.22 10.24
C ALA A 83 -11.76 -1.28 10.91
N GLU A 84 -11.42 -2.57 10.79
CA GLU A 84 -12.08 -3.67 11.49
C GLU A 84 -11.78 -3.68 13.00
N VAL A 85 -10.62 -3.14 13.39
CA VAL A 85 -10.18 -3.02 14.79
C VAL A 85 -10.76 -1.78 15.46
N ALA A 86 -10.97 -0.70 14.70
CA ALA A 86 -11.54 0.53 15.24
C ALA A 86 -13.07 0.37 15.48
N PRO A 87 -13.58 0.61 16.70
CA PRO A 87 -15.02 0.55 16.94
C PRO A 87 -15.72 1.63 16.09
N LYS A 88 -16.63 1.20 15.19
CA LYS A 88 -17.46 2.11 14.39
C LYS A 88 -18.11 3.13 15.31
N LYS A 89 -17.62 4.38 15.33
CA LYS A 89 -18.27 5.48 16.05
C LYS A 89 -19.68 5.62 15.49
N LYS A 90 -20.69 5.25 16.29
CA LYS A 90 -22.09 5.54 15.95
C LYS A 90 -22.20 7.04 15.70
N ARG A 91 -22.58 7.45 14.48
CA ARG A 91 -23.06 8.81 14.20
C ARG A 91 -24.21 9.07 15.18
N ARG A 92 -23.95 9.80 16.27
CA ARG A 92 -25.01 10.41 17.07
C ARG A 92 -25.56 11.53 16.20
N TRP A 93 -26.73 11.28 15.62
CA TRP A 93 -27.56 12.36 15.10
C TRP A 93 -28.03 13.13 16.33
N TRP A 94 -27.63 14.41 16.40
CA TRP A 94 -28.31 15.42 17.19
C TRP A 94 -29.39 16.03 16.30
#